data_AF-A0A949XY17-F1
#
_entry.id   AF-A0A949XY17-F1
#
_cell.length_a   1.000
_cell.length_b   1.000
_cell.length_c   1.000
_cell.angle_alpha   90.00
_cell.angle_beta   90.00
_cell.angle_gamma   90.00
#
_symmetry.space_group_name_H-M   'P 1'
#
loop_
_entity.id
_entity.type
_entity.pdbx_description
1 polymer ?
#
loop_
_entity_poly.entity_id
_entity_poly.type
_entity_poly.pdbx_seq_one_letter_code
_entity_poly.pdbx_strand_id
1 'polypeptide(L)' 'MPETVVHFQIRMPPVLHEQLASWAKEDKASLNALIVGILEKAIEQHDTKST' A
#
# COMPACT_ATOMS: atom_id res chain seq x y z
N MET A 1 -21.80 -11.69 -5.10
CA MET A 1 -20.98 -12.39 -4.08
C MET A 1 -20.42 -11.31 -3.17
N PRO A 2 -20.51 -11.41 -1.83
CA PRO A 2 -19.86 -10.43 -0.96
C PRO A 2 -18.35 -10.58 -1.13
N GLU A 3 -17.68 -9.51 -1.57
CA GLU A 3 -16.23 -9.51 -1.72
C GLU A 3 -15.60 -9.79 -0.36
N THR A 4 -14.81 -10.88 -0.28
CA THR A 4 -14.16 -11.24 0.98
C THR A 4 -12.90 -10.40 1.11
N VAL A 5 -12.97 -9.35 1.93
CA VAL A 5 -11.80 -8.52 2.26
C VAL A 5 -10.83 -9.36 3.09
N VAL A 6 -9.65 -9.62 2.54
CA VAL A 6 -8.57 -10.32 3.25
C VAL A 6 -7.70 -9.29 3.97
N HIS A 7 -7.38 -9.55 5.23
CA HIS A 7 -6.47 -8.72 6.02
C HIS A 7 -5.11 -9.42 6.13
N PHE A 8 -4.05 -8.69 5.82
CA PHE A 8 -2.68 -9.16 5.98
C PHE A 8 -1.90 -8.24 6.92
N GLN A 9 -1.18 -8.80 7.89
CA GLN A 9 -0.38 -8.02 8.82
C GLN A 9 1.04 -7.85 8.27
N ILE A 10 1.45 -6.60 8.05
CA ILE A 10 2.79 -6.25 7.59
C ILE A 10 3.58 -5.71 8.79
N ARG A 11 4.76 -6.28 9.03
CA ARG A 11 5.73 -5.70 9.98
C ARG A 11 6.62 -4.73 9.24
N MET A 12 6.75 -3.52 9.78
CA MET A 12 7.58 -2.49 9.18
C MET A 12 8.31 -1.69 10.27
N PRO A 13 9.50 -1.12 9.97
CA PRO A 13 10.20 -0.26 10.90
C PRO A 13 9.33 0.94 11.32
N PRO A 14 9.40 1.40 12.58
CA PRO A 14 8.59 2.53 13.06
C PRO A 14 8.74 3.79 12.21
N VAL A 15 9.97 4.12 11.81
CA VAL A 15 10.27 5.30 10.96
C VAL A 15 9.53 5.22 9.63
N LEU A 16 9.50 4.04 9.01
CA LEU A 16 8.81 3.85 7.73
C LEU A 16 7.29 3.96 7.90
N HIS A 17 6.74 3.40 8.98
CA HIS A 17 5.33 3.52 9.31
C HIS A 17 4.92 4.99 9.48
N GLU A 18 5.69 5.77 10.24
CA GLU A 18 5.44 7.20 10.46
C GLU A 18 5.48 8.00 9.16
N GLN A 19 6.45 7.74 8.28
CA GLN A 19 6.54 8.39 6.98
C GLN A 19 5.30 8.11 6.11
N LEU A 20 4.89 6.85 6.02
CA LEU A 20 3.70 6.46 5.24
C LEU A 20 2.42 7.02 5.84
N ALA A 21 2.32 7.08 7.17
CA ALA A 21 1.20 7.72 7.86
C ALA A 21 1.14 9.23 7.56
N SER A 22 2.30 9.90 7.47
CA SER A 22 2.36 11.32 7.08
C SER A 22 1.86 11.52 5.64
N TRP A 23 2.33 10.71 4.69
CA TRP A 23 1.87 10.79 3.30
C TRP A 23 0.38 10.52 3.16
N ALA A 24 -0.14 9.51 3.86
CA ALA A 24 -1.57 9.20 3.84
C ALA A 24 -2.40 10.39 4.34
N LYS A 25 -1.91 11.09 5.37
CA LYS A 25 -2.55 12.30 5.90
C LYS A 25 -2.53 13.45 4.88
N GLU A 26 -1.42 13.66 4.18
CA GLU A 26 -1.28 14.69 3.14
C GLU A 26 -2.27 14.44 1.97
N ASP A 27 -2.39 13.19 1.55
CA ASP A 27 -3.27 12.76 0.45
C ASP A 27 -4.74 12.57 0.87
N LYS A 28 -5.08 12.83 2.15
CA LYS A 28 -6.40 12.58 2.75
C LYS A 28 -6.89 11.14 2.51
N ALA A 29 -5.95 10.20 2.47
CA ALA A 29 -6.19 8.78 2.27
C ALA A 29 -5.98 8.00 3.59
N SER A 30 -6.54 6.79 3.66
CA SER A 30 -6.15 5.87 4.74
C SER A 30 -4.76 5.28 4.45
N LEU A 31 -4.02 4.92 5.49
CA LEU A 31 -2.74 4.22 5.34
C LEU A 31 -2.91 2.94 4.50
N ASN A 32 -4.00 2.20 4.70
CA ASN A 32 -4.27 1.00 3.91
C ASN A 32 -4.45 1.32 2.42
N ALA A 33 -5.21 2.35 2.08
CA ALA A 33 -5.40 2.78 0.69
C ALA A 33 -4.08 3.20 0.03
N LEU A 34 -3.23 3.92 0.79
CA LEU A 34 -1.89 4.28 0.31
C LEU A 34 -1.03 3.05 0.04
N ILE A 35 -0.99 2.09 0.97
CA ILE A 35 -0.23 0.84 0.81
C ILE A 35 -0.72 0.04 -0.40
N VAL A 36 -2.03 -0.13 -0.56
CA VAL A 36 -2.61 -0.83 -1.71
C VAL A 36 -2.19 -0.15 -3.02
N GLY A 37 -2.30 1.18 -3.11
CA GLY A 37 -1.89 1.91 -4.31
C GLY A 37 -0.38 1.84 -4.61
N ILE A 38 0.47 1.74 -3.58
CA ILE A 38 1.91 1.50 -3.76
C ILE A 38 2.14 0.09 -4.31
N LEU A 39 1.46 -0.92 -3.77
CA LEU A 39 1.58 -2.31 -4.21
C LEU A 39 1.08 -2.50 -5.64
N GLU A 40 -0.06 -1.90 -6.01
CA GLU A 40 -0.60 -1.93 -7.37
C GLU A 40 0.41 -1.39 -8.38
N LYS A 41 0.98 -0.19 -8.12
CA LYS A 41 2.01 0.40 -8.98
C LYS A 41 3.27 -0.45 -9.08
N ALA A 42 3.67 -1.10 -7.99
CA ALA A 42 4.84 -1.98 -7.99
C ALA A 42 4.61 -3.25 -8.84
N ILE A 43 3.39 -3.81 -8.82
CA ILE A 43 2.99 -4.94 -9.66
C ILE A 43 3.03 -4.54 -11.15
N GLU A 44 2.43 -3.41 -11.51
CA GLU A 44 2.44 -2.88 -12.88
C GLU A 44 3.89 -2.74 -13.41
N GLN A 45 4.78 -2.15 -12.60
CA GLN A 45 6.19 -1.99 -12.96
C GLN A 45 6.93 -3.33 -13.10
N HIS A 46 6.57 -4.33 -12.30
CA HIS A 46 7.15 -5.67 -12.37
C HIS A 46 6.74 -6.40 -13.66
N ASP A 47 5.47 -6.33 -14.04
CA ASP A 47 4.95 -6.94 -15.27
C ASP A 47 5.58 -6.30 -16.52
N THR A 48 5.77 -4.98 -16.49
CA THR A 48 6.41 -4.25 -17.61
C THR A 48 7.89 -4.62 -17.78
N LYS A 49 8.58 -5.06 -16.74
CA LYS A 49 9.99 -5.51 -16.79
C LYS A 49 10.16 -6.99 -17.13
N SER A 50 9.08 -7.77 -17.08
CA SER A 50 9.10 -9.22 -17.35
C SER A 50 8.69 -9.57 -18.79
N THR A 51 8.47 -8.57 -19.65
CA THR A 51 8.19 -8.70 -21.09
C THR A 51 9.34 -8.08 -21.90
#